data_AF-A0A383DDC2-F1
#
_entry.id   AF-A0A383DDC2-F1
#
_cell.length_a   1.000
_cell.length_b   1.000
_cell.length_c   1.000
_cell.angle_alpha   90.00
_cell.angle_beta   90.00
_cell.angle_gamma   90.00
#
_symmetry.space_group_name_H-M   'P 1'
#
loop_
_entity.id
_entity.type
_entity.pdbx_description
1 polymer ?
#
loop_
_entity_poly.entity_id
_entity_poly.type
_entity_poly.pdbx_seq_one_letter_code
_entity_poly.pdbx_strand_id
1 'polypeptide(L)'
;MVFGWGKKKLEENEINVIPKEKHILLSDVSDILEGISSVRTKTIMAEVKTFRNKIDSNRKTLLKITKELDGDTLNTEEIDHHLRRLVDRGKSDVLSIIKKECTKNLIEINSFDDVKVFSETVTKMLKRVGDSLGRQSNVIHIFAKKYAKRLKDDLRVMQSDNKEISALVTNHIDLENKVEEVAESIAEYDQFQKSLIVLDDREEN
;
A
#
# COMPACT_ATOMS: atom_id res chain seq x y z
N MET A 1 11.47 10.11 -55.98
CA MET A 1 10.14 10.25 -55.35
C MET A 1 10.36 10.56 -53.88
N VAL A 2 10.04 11.78 -53.44
CA VAL A 2 10.17 12.23 -52.05
C VAL A 2 8.75 12.35 -51.51
N PHE A 3 8.35 11.43 -50.63
CA PHE A 3 7.03 11.46 -50.00
C PHE A 3 7.08 12.44 -48.82
N GLY A 4 6.37 13.57 -48.97
CA GLY A 4 6.21 14.57 -47.92
C GLY A 4 5.37 14.02 -46.76
N TRP A 5 5.94 14.06 -45.56
CA TRP A 5 5.23 13.75 -44.32
C TRP A 5 4.36 14.96 -43.96
N GLY A 6 3.11 14.95 -44.42
CA GLY A 6 2.08 15.87 -43.95
C GLY A 6 1.78 15.61 -42.49
N LYS A 7 2.12 16.56 -41.62
CA LYS A 7 1.72 16.56 -40.21
C LYS A 7 0.20 16.68 -40.11
N LYS A 8 -0.51 15.56 -39.91
CA LYS A 8 -1.89 15.61 -39.38
C LYS A 8 -1.81 16.08 -37.93
N LYS A 9 -2.42 17.22 -37.63
CA LYS A 9 -2.66 17.66 -36.26
C LYS A 9 -3.51 16.58 -35.57
N LEU A 10 -3.00 16.02 -34.48
CA LEU A 10 -3.80 15.27 -33.52
C LEU A 10 -4.69 16.30 -32.84
N GLU A 11 -6.00 16.25 -33.13
CA GLU A 11 -6.98 16.92 -32.27
C GLU A 11 -7.00 16.15 -30.95
N GLU A 12 -6.23 16.66 -29.99
CA GLU A 12 -6.46 16.36 -28.58
C GLU A 12 -7.87 16.87 -28.26
N ASN A 13 -8.84 15.96 -28.27
CA ASN A 13 -10.12 16.19 -27.62
C ASN A 13 -9.86 16.22 -26.12
N GLU A 14 -9.28 17.32 -25.63
CA GLU A 14 -9.43 17.74 -24.25
C GLU A 14 -10.93 17.88 -24.03
N ILE A 15 -11.51 16.95 -23.26
CA ILE A 15 -12.87 17.10 -22.77
C ILE A 15 -12.84 18.35 -21.90
N ASN A 16 -13.25 19.47 -22.49
CA ASN A 16 -13.39 20.74 -21.80
C ASN A 16 -14.60 20.61 -20.88
N VAL A 17 -14.38 20.04 -19.69
CA VAL A 17 -15.40 19.92 -18.66
C VAL A 17 -15.59 21.32 -18.09
N ILE A 18 -16.53 22.06 -18.65
CA ILE A 18 -16.98 23.34 -18.11
C ILE A 18 -17.39 23.08 -16.65
N PRO A 19 -16.77 23.74 -15.65
CA PRO A 19 -17.15 23.57 -14.25
C PRO A 19 -18.62 23.98 -14.10
N LYS A 20 -19.50 23.02 -13.86
CA LYS A 20 -20.87 23.33 -13.44
C LYS A 20 -20.80 23.69 -11.97
N GLU A 21 -21.04 24.97 -11.66
CA GLU A 21 -21.29 25.40 -10.29
C GLU A 21 -22.46 24.58 -9.73
N LYS A 22 -22.17 23.79 -8.69
CA LYS A 22 -23.20 23.08 -7.93
C LYS A 22 -23.46 23.88 -6.67
N HIS A 23 -24.68 24.40 -6.55
CA HIS A 23 -25.16 24.91 -5.26
C HIS A 23 -25.45 23.71 -4.36
N ILE A 24 -24.87 23.72 -3.16
CA ILE A 24 -25.08 22.71 -2.12
C ILE A 24 -25.75 23.41 -0.95
N LEU A 25 -26.88 22.89 -0.45
CA LEU A 25 -27.48 23.39 0.77
C LEU A 25 -26.68 22.87 1.97
N LEU A 26 -26.55 23.68 3.03
CA LEU A 26 -25.85 23.26 4.26
C LEU A 26 -26.47 22.00 4.88
N SER A 27 -27.80 21.84 4.77
CA SER A 27 -28.53 20.64 5.19
C SER A 27 -28.04 19.37 4.49
N ASP A 28 -27.58 19.48 3.26
CA ASP A 28 -27.22 18.33 2.42
C ASP A 28 -25.77 17.89 2.66
N VAL A 29 -24.97 18.70 3.37
CA VAL A 29 -23.53 18.45 3.50
C VAL A 29 -23.26 17.16 4.27
N SER A 30 -24.01 16.87 5.33
CA SER A 30 -23.82 15.62 6.11
C SER A 30 -24.01 14.38 5.24
N ASP A 31 -25.09 14.33 4.46
CA ASP A 31 -25.38 13.22 3.54
C ASP A 31 -24.33 13.10 2.43
N ILE A 32 -23.86 14.23 1.89
CA ILE A 32 -22.79 14.27 0.89
C ILE A 32 -21.48 13.71 1.47
N LEU A 33 -21.11 14.11 2.69
CA LEU A 33 -19.91 13.63 3.37
C LEU A 33 -20.00 12.13 3.65
N GLU A 34 -21.14 11.63 4.13
CA GLU A 34 -21.36 10.19 4.33
C GLU A 34 -21.24 9.43 3.01
N GLY A 35 -21.81 9.96 1.92
CA GLY A 35 -21.68 9.39 0.58
C GLY A 35 -20.23 9.31 0.11
N ILE A 36 -19.46 10.39 0.28
CA ILE A 36 -18.02 10.45 -0.07
C ILE A 36 -17.25 9.41 0.74
N SER A 37 -17.42 9.38 2.05
CA SER A 37 -16.75 8.44 2.95
C SER A 37 -17.09 6.99 2.57
N SER A 38 -18.37 6.67 2.37
CA SER A 38 -18.83 5.33 1.97
C SER A 38 -18.19 4.86 0.66
N VAL A 39 -18.18 5.72 -0.36
CA VAL A 39 -17.55 5.40 -1.66
C VAL A 39 -16.05 5.17 -1.48
N ARG A 40 -15.37 6.03 -0.71
CA ARG A 40 -13.93 5.96 -0.51
C ARG A 40 -13.51 4.76 0.31
N THR A 41 -14.23 4.43 1.38
CA THR A 41 -14.00 3.23 2.20
C THR A 41 -14.17 1.95 1.36
N LYS A 42 -15.23 1.86 0.55
CA LYS A 42 -15.42 0.72 -0.36
C LYS A 42 -14.30 0.61 -1.40
N THR A 43 -13.85 1.75 -1.93
CA THR A 43 -12.77 1.81 -2.93
C THR A 43 -11.45 1.32 -2.36
N ILE A 44 -11.00 1.87 -1.22
CA ILE A 44 -9.74 1.46 -0.60
C ILE A 44 -9.77 -0.02 -0.20
N MET A 45 -10.89 -0.51 0.33
CA MET A 45 -11.04 -1.93 0.64
C MET A 45 -10.88 -2.82 -0.60
N ALA A 46 -11.48 -2.44 -1.73
CA ALA A 46 -11.35 -3.18 -2.98
C ALA A 46 -9.90 -3.15 -3.51
N GLU A 47 -9.28 -1.98 -3.54
CA GLU A 47 -7.88 -1.82 -4.00
C GLU A 47 -6.93 -2.62 -3.12
N VAL A 48 -7.02 -2.50 -1.79
CA VAL A 48 -6.17 -3.23 -0.85
C VAL A 48 -6.41 -4.73 -0.93
N LYS A 49 -7.63 -5.20 -1.19
CA LYS A 49 -7.89 -6.63 -1.51
C LYS A 49 -7.09 -7.10 -2.72
N THR A 50 -7.01 -6.29 -3.78
CA THR A 50 -6.20 -6.66 -4.95
C THR A 50 -4.71 -6.76 -4.61
N PHE A 51 -4.18 -5.79 -3.84
CA PHE A 51 -2.78 -5.84 -3.39
C PHE A 51 -2.51 -7.00 -2.45
N ARG A 52 -3.43 -7.32 -1.54
CA ARG A 52 -3.35 -8.50 -0.67
C ARG A 52 -3.16 -9.76 -1.50
N ASN A 53 -3.94 -9.94 -2.56
CA ASN A 53 -3.83 -11.12 -3.42
C ASN A 53 -2.49 -11.16 -4.16
N LYS A 54 -2.00 -10.01 -4.66
CA LYS A 54 -0.66 -9.90 -5.26
C LYS A 54 0.45 -10.27 -4.27
N ILE A 55 0.40 -9.70 -3.07
CA ILE A 55 1.36 -9.97 -1.99
C ILE A 55 1.31 -11.44 -1.57
N ASP A 56 0.13 -12.04 -1.49
CA ASP A 56 -0.01 -13.48 -1.18
C ASP A 56 0.63 -14.36 -2.26
N SER A 57 0.42 -14.03 -3.53
CA SER A 57 1.09 -14.69 -4.65
C SER A 57 2.63 -14.56 -4.56
N ASN A 58 3.13 -13.35 -4.29
CA ASN A 58 4.56 -13.10 -4.17
C ASN A 58 5.18 -13.86 -2.97
N ARG A 59 4.47 -13.94 -1.84
CA ARG A 59 4.89 -14.76 -0.68
C ARG A 59 5.01 -16.23 -1.03
N LYS A 60 4.08 -16.78 -1.82
CA LYS A 60 4.16 -18.16 -2.33
C LYS A 60 5.38 -18.34 -3.23
N THR A 61 5.69 -17.37 -4.08
CA THR A 61 6.91 -17.38 -4.91
C THR A 61 8.17 -17.37 -4.04
N LEU A 62 8.25 -16.52 -3.03
CA LEU A 62 9.38 -16.48 -2.08
C LEU A 62 9.54 -17.80 -1.32
N LEU A 63 8.44 -18.42 -0.88
CA LEU A 63 8.47 -19.75 -0.26
C LEU A 63 8.94 -20.84 -1.23
N LYS A 64 8.58 -20.75 -2.52
CA LYS A 64 9.07 -21.68 -3.54
C LYS A 64 10.58 -21.53 -3.75
N ILE A 65 11.08 -20.30 -3.89
CA ILE A 65 12.51 -20.02 -3.98
C ILE A 65 13.26 -20.54 -2.76
N THR A 66 12.67 -20.36 -1.57
CA THR A 66 13.22 -20.86 -0.30
C THR A 66 13.36 -22.39 -0.31
N LYS A 67 12.36 -23.13 -0.83
CA LYS A 67 12.44 -24.60 -0.96
C LYS A 67 13.49 -25.04 -1.98
N GLU A 68 13.55 -24.38 -3.14
CA GLU A 68 14.57 -24.61 -4.16
C GLU A 68 15.99 -24.38 -3.59
N LEU A 69 16.15 -23.28 -2.84
CA LEU A 69 17.41 -22.92 -2.21
C LEU A 69 17.83 -23.90 -1.10
N ASP A 70 16.88 -24.41 -0.32
CA ASP A 70 17.14 -25.37 0.76
C ASP A 70 17.80 -26.64 0.20
N GLY A 71 17.23 -27.20 -0.87
CA GLY A 71 17.72 -28.40 -1.55
C GLY A 71 18.97 -28.20 -2.41
N ASP A 72 19.37 -26.96 -2.67
CA ASP A 72 20.58 -26.66 -3.45
C ASP A 72 21.82 -26.73 -2.57
N THR A 73 22.70 -27.69 -2.86
CA THR A 73 24.00 -27.83 -2.20
C THR A 73 25.07 -27.09 -2.98
N LEU A 74 25.93 -26.37 -2.27
CA LEU A 74 27.09 -25.72 -2.87
C LEU A 74 28.06 -26.77 -3.40
N ASN A 75 28.71 -26.49 -4.54
CA ASN A 75 29.90 -27.23 -4.95
C ASN A 75 31.00 -26.97 -3.91
N THR A 76 31.22 -27.93 -3.02
CA THR A 76 32.07 -27.81 -1.83
C THR A 76 33.55 -28.04 -2.10
N GLU A 77 33.95 -28.39 -3.32
CA GLU A 77 35.33 -28.73 -3.66
C GLU A 77 36.26 -27.50 -3.70
N GLU A 78 35.72 -26.28 -3.81
CA GLU A 78 36.50 -25.04 -3.96
C GLU A 78 36.39 -24.08 -2.75
N ILE A 79 35.61 -24.40 -1.72
CA ILE A 79 35.29 -23.45 -0.62
C ILE A 79 35.99 -23.85 0.68
N ASP A 80 36.77 -22.93 1.24
CA ASP A 80 37.37 -23.06 2.58
C ASP A 80 36.33 -23.40 3.66
N HIS A 81 36.72 -24.23 4.63
CA HIS A 81 35.82 -24.73 5.68
C HIS A 81 35.21 -23.62 6.58
N HIS A 82 35.91 -22.52 6.81
CA HIS A 82 35.38 -21.38 7.56
C HIS A 82 34.38 -20.57 6.73
N LEU A 83 34.65 -20.39 5.43
CA LEU A 83 33.72 -19.75 4.50
C LEU A 83 32.44 -20.58 4.37
N ARG A 84 32.55 -21.90 4.28
CA ARG A 84 31.40 -22.80 4.25
C ARG A 84 30.49 -22.63 5.48
N ARG A 85 31.06 -22.58 6.68
CA ARG A 85 30.29 -22.36 7.92
C ARG A 85 29.62 -20.98 8.00
N LEU A 86 30.22 -19.94 7.40
CA LEU A 86 29.57 -18.62 7.28
C LEU A 86 28.41 -18.68 6.30
N VAL A 87 28.61 -19.37 5.18
CA VAL A 87 27.61 -19.52 4.14
C VAL A 87 26.38 -20.30 4.62
N ASP A 88 26.59 -21.43 5.28
CA ASP A 88 25.50 -22.26 5.81
C ASP A 88 24.67 -21.50 6.84
N ARG A 89 25.32 -20.69 7.69
CA ARG A 89 24.62 -19.81 8.64
C ARG A 89 23.81 -18.74 7.94
N GLY A 90 24.40 -18.01 6.98
CA GLY A 90 23.68 -16.99 6.22
C GLY A 90 22.50 -17.56 5.42
N LYS A 91 22.67 -18.76 4.83
CA LYS A 91 21.59 -19.51 4.18
C LYS A 91 20.48 -19.83 5.18
N SER A 92 20.80 -20.43 6.32
CA SER A 92 19.82 -20.79 7.35
C SER A 92 19.05 -19.57 7.89
N ASP A 93 19.74 -18.46 8.14
CA ASP A 93 19.14 -17.22 8.62
C ASP A 93 18.10 -16.66 7.64
N VAL A 94 18.45 -16.59 6.35
CA VAL A 94 17.55 -16.10 5.29
C VAL A 94 16.34 -17.03 5.15
N LEU A 95 16.58 -18.34 5.07
CA LEU A 95 15.52 -19.34 4.94
C LEU A 95 14.56 -19.28 6.12
N SER A 96 15.07 -19.19 7.36
CA SER A 96 14.25 -19.17 8.57
C SER A 96 13.35 -17.93 8.63
N ILE A 97 13.87 -16.75 8.28
CA ILE A 97 13.10 -15.49 8.30
C ILE A 97 12.03 -15.51 7.21
N ILE A 98 12.37 -15.93 5.98
CA ILE A 98 11.38 -16.01 4.90
C ILE A 98 10.30 -17.04 5.24
N LYS A 99 10.65 -18.23 5.72
CA LYS A 99 9.66 -19.24 6.18
C LYS A 99 8.75 -18.66 7.27
N LYS A 100 9.33 -18.01 8.29
CA LYS A 100 8.58 -17.46 9.41
C LYS A 100 7.62 -16.35 9.00
N GLU A 101 8.05 -15.42 8.16
CA GLU A 101 7.25 -14.25 7.79
C GLU A 101 6.28 -14.55 6.63
N CYS A 102 6.68 -15.38 5.66
CA CYS A 102 5.85 -15.71 4.51
C CYS A 102 4.85 -16.86 4.75
N THR A 103 4.85 -17.53 5.90
CA THR A 103 3.84 -18.56 6.24
C THR A 103 2.65 -18.03 7.05
N LYS A 104 2.76 -16.84 7.63
CA LYS A 104 1.68 -16.24 8.43
C LYS A 104 0.47 -15.89 7.56
N ASN A 105 -0.74 -16.25 7.99
CA ASN A 105 -1.93 -15.88 7.23
C ASN A 105 -2.10 -14.36 7.17
N LEU A 106 -2.47 -13.84 5.99
CA LEU A 106 -2.85 -12.44 5.85
C LEU A 106 -4.30 -12.27 6.29
N ILE A 107 -4.56 -11.24 7.10
CA ILE A 107 -5.91 -10.86 7.51
C ILE A 107 -6.81 -10.63 6.29
N GLU A 108 -8.08 -10.99 6.39
CA GLU A 108 -9.08 -10.66 5.38
C GLU A 108 -9.53 -9.21 5.53
N ILE A 109 -9.81 -8.54 4.42
CA ILE A 109 -10.15 -7.12 4.44
C ILE A 109 -11.67 -6.96 4.46
N ASN A 110 -12.26 -6.76 5.65
CA ASN A 110 -13.70 -6.58 5.80
C ASN A 110 -14.07 -5.19 6.33
N SER A 111 -13.09 -4.44 6.82
CA SER A 111 -13.22 -3.07 7.33
C SER A 111 -11.99 -2.23 6.98
N PHE A 112 -12.05 -0.92 7.23
CA PHE A 112 -10.89 -0.05 7.11
C PHE A 112 -9.84 -0.32 8.21
N ASP A 113 -10.25 -0.76 9.40
CA ASP A 113 -9.30 -1.16 10.44
C ASP A 113 -8.48 -2.39 10.02
N ASP A 114 -9.10 -3.35 9.31
CA ASP A 114 -8.36 -4.47 8.72
C ASP A 114 -7.33 -3.98 7.69
N VAL A 115 -7.63 -2.92 6.93
CA VAL A 115 -6.69 -2.30 6.00
C VAL A 115 -5.47 -1.74 6.73
N LYS A 116 -5.67 -1.02 7.86
CA LYS A 116 -4.56 -0.49 8.67
C LYS A 116 -3.69 -1.62 9.21
N VAL A 117 -4.31 -2.63 9.81
CA VAL A 117 -3.62 -3.81 10.37
C VAL A 117 -2.86 -4.58 9.28
N PHE A 118 -3.47 -4.75 8.11
CA PHE A 118 -2.83 -5.38 6.96
C PHE A 118 -1.60 -4.59 6.50
N SER A 119 -1.73 -3.28 6.28
CA SER A 119 -0.65 -2.39 5.85
C SER A 119 0.56 -2.45 6.80
N GLU A 120 0.31 -2.39 8.11
CA GLU A 120 1.36 -2.54 9.11
C GLU A 120 2.02 -3.91 9.08
N THR A 121 1.22 -4.97 8.95
CA THR A 121 1.70 -6.35 8.95
C THR A 121 2.61 -6.60 7.75
N VAL A 122 2.20 -6.16 6.57
CA VAL A 122 3.01 -6.26 5.34
C VAL A 122 4.28 -5.42 5.45
N THR A 123 4.19 -4.20 5.96
CA THR A 123 5.37 -3.35 6.18
C THR A 123 6.40 -4.01 7.10
N LYS A 124 5.95 -4.57 8.23
CA LYS A 124 6.82 -5.30 9.18
C LYS A 124 7.43 -6.56 8.55
N MET A 125 6.64 -7.32 7.79
CA MET A 125 7.09 -8.51 7.07
C MET A 125 8.18 -8.17 6.06
N LEU A 126 7.93 -7.21 5.16
CA LEU A 126 8.86 -6.79 4.11
C LEU A 126 10.15 -6.22 4.70
N LYS A 127 10.06 -5.47 5.80
CA LYS A 127 11.24 -4.98 6.51
C LYS A 127 12.10 -6.12 7.03
N ARG A 128 11.51 -7.10 7.73
CA ARG A 128 12.25 -8.24 8.28
C ARG A 128 12.90 -9.11 7.20
N VAL A 129 12.19 -9.38 6.12
CA VAL A 129 12.71 -10.13 4.97
C VAL A 129 13.83 -9.34 4.28
N GLY A 130 13.62 -8.05 4.02
CA GLY A 130 14.61 -7.17 3.41
C GLY A 130 15.87 -7.02 4.25
N ASP A 131 15.74 -6.84 5.56
CA ASP A 131 16.88 -6.73 6.48
C ASP A 131 17.71 -8.02 6.49
N SER A 132 17.06 -9.19 6.45
CA SER A 132 17.77 -10.48 6.38
C SER A 132 18.55 -10.63 5.07
N LEU A 133 17.91 -10.34 3.94
CA LEU A 133 18.52 -10.41 2.62
C LEU A 133 19.66 -9.38 2.45
N GLY A 134 19.51 -8.19 3.04
CA GLY A 134 20.54 -7.15 3.04
C GLY A 134 21.77 -7.55 3.86
N ARG A 135 21.57 -8.03 5.10
CA ARG A 135 22.67 -8.47 5.99
C ARG A 135 23.45 -9.64 5.39
N GLN A 136 22.76 -10.58 4.76
CA GLN A 136 23.39 -11.77 4.18
C GLN A 136 23.68 -11.61 2.67
N SER A 137 23.67 -10.38 2.14
CA SER A 137 23.78 -10.12 0.69
C SER A 137 25.04 -10.68 0.02
N ASN A 138 26.20 -10.56 0.67
CA ASN A 138 27.46 -11.13 0.20
C ASN A 138 27.41 -12.66 0.18
N VAL A 139 26.88 -13.24 1.25
CA VAL A 139 26.72 -14.68 1.41
C VAL A 139 25.79 -15.19 0.31
N ILE A 140 24.61 -14.59 0.15
CA ILE A 140 23.62 -14.89 -0.90
C ILE A 140 24.23 -14.81 -2.31
N HIS A 141 25.10 -13.82 -2.59
CA HIS A 141 25.77 -13.75 -3.89
C HIS A 141 26.72 -14.91 -4.15
N ILE A 142 27.38 -15.41 -3.10
CA ILE A 142 28.30 -16.54 -3.18
C ILE A 142 27.54 -17.85 -3.33
N PHE A 143 26.50 -18.09 -2.51
CA PHE A 143 25.85 -19.41 -2.44
C PHE A 143 24.57 -19.56 -3.26
N ALA A 144 23.97 -18.44 -3.64
CA ALA A 144 22.62 -18.40 -4.20
C ALA A 144 22.54 -17.40 -5.35
N LYS A 145 23.62 -17.20 -6.13
CA LYS A 145 23.69 -16.20 -7.20
C LYS A 145 22.48 -16.22 -8.13
N LYS A 146 21.99 -17.42 -8.50
CA LYS A 146 20.81 -17.60 -9.37
C LYS A 146 19.48 -17.23 -8.70
N TYR A 147 19.40 -17.28 -7.37
CA TYR A 147 18.21 -16.90 -6.60
C TYR A 147 18.27 -15.46 -6.09
N ALA A 148 19.47 -14.92 -5.87
CA ALA A 148 19.71 -13.58 -5.35
C ALA A 148 18.96 -12.51 -6.16
N LYS A 149 19.03 -12.61 -7.49
CA LYS A 149 18.32 -11.71 -8.40
C LYS A 149 16.80 -11.83 -8.26
N ARG A 150 16.28 -13.06 -8.29
CA ARG A 150 14.83 -13.34 -8.14
C ARG A 150 14.28 -12.82 -6.81
N LEU A 151 14.95 -13.14 -5.70
CA LEU A 151 14.58 -12.67 -4.36
C LEU A 151 14.55 -11.14 -4.28
N LYS A 152 15.54 -10.47 -4.88
CA LYS A 152 15.62 -9.01 -4.92
C LYS A 152 14.49 -8.41 -5.76
N ASP A 153 14.24 -8.97 -6.94
CA ASP A 153 13.23 -8.46 -7.87
C ASP A 153 11.81 -8.65 -7.29
N ASP A 154 11.50 -9.83 -6.77
CA ASP A 154 10.20 -10.12 -6.12
C ASP A 154 9.98 -9.23 -4.90
N LEU A 155 11.00 -9.04 -4.06
CA LEU A 155 10.90 -8.16 -2.89
C LEU A 155 10.68 -6.70 -3.31
N ARG A 156 11.33 -6.25 -4.39
CA ARG A 156 11.17 -4.88 -4.90
C ARG A 156 9.74 -4.63 -5.39
N VAL A 157 9.13 -5.60 -6.06
CA VAL A 157 7.72 -5.50 -6.48
C VAL A 157 6.81 -5.36 -5.26
N MET A 158 6.98 -6.24 -4.26
CA MET A 158 6.18 -6.16 -3.02
C MET A 158 6.38 -4.85 -2.26
N GLN A 159 7.60 -4.30 -2.26
CA GLN A 159 7.88 -2.99 -1.67
C GLN A 159 7.19 -1.84 -2.41
N SER A 160 7.07 -1.92 -3.74
CA SER A 160 6.30 -0.96 -4.54
C SER A 160 4.81 -1.04 -4.18
N ASP A 161 4.25 -2.25 -4.21
CA ASP A 161 2.85 -2.50 -3.82
C ASP A 161 2.56 -1.97 -2.40
N ASN A 162 3.47 -2.21 -1.45
CA ASN A 162 3.31 -1.73 -0.08
C ASN A 162 3.39 -0.20 0.06
N LYS A 163 4.16 0.48 -0.78
CA LYS A 163 4.17 1.95 -0.84
C LYS A 163 2.85 2.50 -1.35
N GLU A 164 2.27 1.86 -2.37
CA GLU A 164 0.95 2.22 -2.90
C GLU A 164 -0.12 2.02 -1.82
N ILE A 165 -0.13 0.87 -1.13
CA ILE A 165 -1.03 0.63 0.02
C ILE A 165 -0.86 1.73 1.08
N SER A 166 0.37 2.06 1.47
CA SER A 166 0.63 3.07 2.49
C SER A 166 0.09 4.44 2.08
N ALA A 167 0.28 4.83 0.81
CA ALA A 167 -0.23 6.08 0.28
C ALA A 167 -1.78 6.11 0.28
N LEU A 168 -2.43 5.01 -0.11
CA LEU A 168 -3.89 4.90 -0.06
C LEU A 168 -4.43 5.05 1.36
N VAL A 169 -3.78 4.41 2.34
CA VAL A 169 -4.15 4.52 3.76
C VAL A 169 -4.00 5.96 4.26
N THR A 170 -2.87 6.60 4.00
CA THR A 170 -2.64 8.00 4.40
C THR A 170 -3.68 8.93 3.78
N ASN A 171 -3.98 8.76 2.49
CA ASN A 171 -4.98 9.57 1.80
C ASN A 171 -6.40 9.36 2.37
N HIS A 172 -6.74 8.15 2.81
CA HIS A 172 -8.02 7.89 3.45
C HIS A 172 -8.12 8.53 4.83
N ILE A 173 -7.05 8.48 5.63
CA ILE A 173 -6.98 9.15 6.93
C ILE A 173 -7.10 10.67 6.76
N ASP A 174 -6.41 11.26 5.78
CA ASP A 174 -6.52 12.69 5.46
C ASP A 174 -7.95 13.08 5.05
N LEU A 175 -8.64 12.20 4.32
CA LEU A 175 -10.04 12.40 3.99
C LEU A 175 -10.93 12.35 5.24
N GLU A 176 -10.76 11.35 6.11
CA GLU A 176 -11.54 11.22 7.35
C GLU A 176 -11.38 12.47 8.23
N ASN A 177 -10.15 12.97 8.40
CA ASN A 177 -9.89 14.20 9.14
C ASN A 177 -10.60 15.42 8.52
N LYS A 178 -10.55 15.57 7.19
CA LYS A 178 -11.25 16.68 6.49
C LYS A 178 -12.77 16.58 6.61
N VAL A 179 -13.31 15.36 6.61
CA VAL A 179 -14.74 15.12 6.83
C VAL A 179 -15.14 15.55 8.24
N GLU A 180 -14.31 15.20 9.24
CA GLU A 180 -14.50 15.59 10.64
C GLU A 180 -14.44 17.13 10.80
N GLU A 181 -13.43 17.79 10.26
CA GLU A 181 -13.28 19.26 10.29
C GLU A 181 -14.51 19.99 9.71
N VAL A 182 -15.04 19.51 8.58
CA VAL A 182 -16.25 20.10 7.97
C VAL A 182 -17.49 19.83 8.84
N ALA A 183 -17.62 18.64 9.41
CA ALA A 183 -18.73 18.30 10.29
C ALA A 183 -18.74 19.16 11.56
N GLU A 184 -17.57 19.40 12.16
CA GLU A 184 -17.40 20.30 13.30
C GLU A 184 -17.78 21.74 12.94
N SER A 185 -17.29 22.24 11.79
CA SER A 185 -17.60 23.59 11.32
C SER A 185 -19.11 23.82 11.12
N ILE A 186 -19.83 22.80 10.62
CA ILE A 186 -21.29 22.87 10.47
C ILE A 186 -21.98 22.89 11.84
N ALA A 187 -21.51 22.06 12.77
CA ALA A 187 -22.06 22.04 14.12
C ALA A 187 -21.88 23.39 14.84
N GLU A 188 -20.72 24.04 14.68
CA GLU A 188 -20.45 25.38 15.20
C GLU A 188 -21.38 26.44 14.56
N TYR A 189 -21.56 26.38 13.24
CA TYR A 189 -22.48 27.27 12.53
C TYR A 189 -23.92 27.13 13.04
N ASP A 190 -24.40 25.91 13.21
CA ASP A 190 -25.75 25.64 13.72
C ASP A 190 -25.95 26.14 15.16
N GLN A 191 -24.91 26.04 16.00
CA GLN A 191 -24.92 26.61 17.35
C GLN A 191 -24.97 28.14 17.31
N PHE A 192 -24.17 28.76 16.44
CA PHE A 192 -24.17 30.21 16.28
C PHE A 192 -25.53 30.73 15.81
N GLN A 193 -26.15 30.09 14.80
CA GLN A 193 -27.50 30.40 14.32
C GLN A 193 -28.54 30.34 15.45
N LYS A 194 -28.53 29.28 16.26
CA LYS A 194 -29.42 29.17 17.42
C LYS A 194 -29.21 30.29 18.43
N SER A 195 -27.95 30.68 18.68
CA SER A 195 -27.64 31.78 19.60
C SER A 195 -28.14 33.14 19.12
N LEU A 196 -28.10 33.39 17.81
CA LEU A 196 -28.62 34.62 17.22
C LEU A 196 -30.14 34.74 17.38
N ILE A 197 -30.88 33.66 17.14
CA ILE A 197 -32.35 33.62 17.31
C ILE A 197 -32.72 33.96 18.76
N VAL A 198 -32.01 33.37 19.73
CA VAL A 198 -32.24 33.64 21.17
C VAL A 198 -31.94 35.09 21.56
N LEU A 199 -31.03 35.77 20.87
CA LEU A 199 -30.74 37.18 21.12
C LEU A 199 -31.83 38.08 20.53
N ASP A 200 -32.31 37.77 19.32
CA ASP A 200 -33.39 38.51 18.65
C ASP A 200 -34.69 38.46 19.49
N ASP A 201 -35.05 37.28 19.99
CA ASP A 201 -36.22 37.06 20.87
C ASP A 201 -36.15 37.84 22.20
N ARG A 202 -34.95 38.26 22.64
CA ARG A 202 -34.75 39.05 23.88
C ARG A 202 -34.82 40.56 23.65
N GLU A 203 -34.59 41.05 22.43
CA GLU A 203 -34.71 42.47 22.11
C GLU A 203 -36.16 42.88 21.81
N GLU A 204 -37.03 41.93 21.43
CA GLU A 204 -38.46 42.16 21.17
C GLU A 204 -39.37 42.09 22.43
N ASN A 205 -38.84 41.73 23.61
CA ASN A 205 -39.56 41.69 24.90
C ASN A 205 -39.09 42.77 25.89
#